data_AF-A0A1R4GWD1-F1
#
_entry.id   AF-A0A1R4GWD1-F1
#
_cell.length_a   1.000
_cell.length_b   1.000
_cell.length_c   1.000
_cell.angle_alpha   90.00
_cell.angle_beta   90.00
_cell.angle_gamma   90.00
#
_symmetry.space_group_name_H-M   'P 1'
#
loop_
_entity.id
_entity.type
_entity.pdbx_description
1 polymer ?
#
loop_
_entity_poly.entity_id
_entity_poly.type
_entity_poly.pdbx_seq_one_letter_code
_entity_poly.pdbx_strand_id
1 'polypeptide(L)' 'MKAVIPRRKNTKQPNPEFDSYLYKLRHLVENMFARLKHFRSIATRYEKLARNFKSMLYLAYTIIHCKLN' A
#
# COMPACT_ATOMS: atom_id res chain seq x y z
N MET A 1 -15.00 10.09 0.76
CA MET A 1 -13.88 9.82 1.69
C MET A 1 -12.97 11.03 1.72
N LYS A 2 -12.64 11.55 2.90
CA LYS A 2 -11.71 12.69 3.07
C LYS A 2 -10.30 12.15 3.30
N ALA A 3 -9.31 12.72 2.63
CA ALA A 3 -7.93 12.26 2.76
C ALA A 3 -7.33 12.71 4.11
N VAL A 4 -6.76 11.77 4.87
CA VAL A 4 -6.05 12.06 6.12
C VAL A 4 -4.58 12.30 5.80
N ILE A 5 -4.21 13.56 5.61
CA ILE A 5 -2.86 13.97 5.22
C ILE A 5 -2.32 14.95 6.27
N PRO A 6 -1.13 14.71 6.84
CA PRO A 6 -0.51 15.66 7.75
C PRO A 6 -0.07 16.91 6.97
N ARG A 7 -0.24 18.08 7.60
CA ARG A 7 0.34 19.32 7.08
C ARG A 7 1.86 19.28 7.20
N ARG A 8 2.55 20.08 6.38
CA ARG A 8 4.01 20.24 6.47
C ARG A 8 4.39 20.78 7.85
N LYS A 9 5.51 20.30 8.40
CA LYS A 9 6.03 20.68 9.74
C LYS A 9 6.14 22.19 9.97
N ASN A 10 6.39 22.97 8.91
CA ASN A 10 6.55 24.43 8.98
C ASN A 10 5.23 25.22 8.94
N THR A 11 4.08 24.54 8.99
CA THR A 11 2.76 25.18 8.91
C THR A 11 2.35 25.72 10.27
N LYS A 12 1.97 27.00 10.34
CA LYS A 12 1.51 27.65 11.58
C LYS A 12 0.07 27.31 11.97
N GLN A 13 -0.73 26.78 11.04
CA GLN A 13 -2.13 26.45 11.28
C GLN A 13 -2.28 25.05 11.90
N PRO A 14 -3.14 24.89 12.93
CA PRO A 14 -3.44 23.59 13.51
C PRO A 14 -4.16 22.69 12.49
N ASN A 15 -4.02 21.36 12.66
CA ASN A 15 -4.67 20.35 11.81
C ASN A 15 -5.71 19.55 12.62
N PRO A 16 -6.84 20.17 13.01
CA PRO A 16 -7.79 19.58 13.95
C PRO A 16 -8.48 18.32 13.44
N GLU A 17 -8.57 18.15 12.11
CA GLU A 17 -9.16 16.98 11.48
C GLU A 17 -8.16 15.84 11.21
N PHE A 18 -6.91 15.97 11.66
CA PHE A 18 -5.89 14.95 11.42
C PHE A 18 -5.92 13.83 12.45
N ASP A 19 -6.28 12.65 11.97
CA ASP A 19 -6.14 11.42 12.72
C ASP A 19 -4.74 10.80 12.50
N SER A 20 -3.88 10.95 13.51
CA SER A 20 -2.52 10.39 13.51
C SER A 20 -2.52 8.86 13.51
N TYR A 21 -3.51 8.22 14.14
CA TYR A 21 -3.61 6.77 14.18
C TYR A 21 -3.97 6.21 12.80
N LEU A 22 -4.98 6.76 12.14
CA LEU A 22 -5.33 6.38 10.77
C LEU A 22 -4.19 6.65 9.79
N TYR A 23 -3.47 7.77 9.95
CA TYR A 23 -2.30 8.05 9.11
C TYR A 23 -1.18 7.04 9.31
N LYS A 24 -0.94 6.56 10.54
CA LYS A 24 0.04 5.50 10.82
C LYS A 24 -0.34 4.21 10.11
N LEU A 25 -1.60 3.77 10.15
CA LEU A 25 -2.04 2.53 9.50
C LEU A 25 -1.69 2.44 8.00
N ARG A 26 -1.52 3.60 7.33
CA ARG A 26 -1.06 3.68 5.94
C ARG A 26 0.24 2.89 5.70
N HIS A 27 1.16 2.86 6.67
CA HIS A 27 2.44 2.16 6.53
C HIS A 27 2.24 0.65 6.27
N LEU A 28 1.16 0.04 6.79
CA LEU A 28 0.89 -1.38 6.60
C LEU A 28 0.59 -1.68 5.13
N VAL A 29 -0.22 -0.82 4.51
CA VAL A 29 -0.56 -0.90 3.09
C VAL A 29 0.68 -0.62 2.24
N GLU A 30 1.46 0.40 2.56
CA GLU A 30 2.70 0.71 1.84
C GLU A 30 3.72 -0.44 1.90
N ASN A 31 3.90 -1.06 3.07
CA ASN A 31 4.79 -2.22 3.25
C ASN A 31 4.33 -3.41 2.41
N MET A 32 3.02 -3.66 2.33
CA MET A 32 2.47 -4.72 1.48
C MET A 32 2.75 -4.46 0.00
N PHE A 33 2.55 -3.22 -0.48
CA PHE A 33 2.90 -2.87 -1.87
C PHE A 33 4.40 -2.89 -2.15
N ALA A 34 5.24 -2.49 -1.19
CA ALA A 34 6.68 -2.60 -1.31
C ALA A 34 7.10 -4.07 -1.52
N ARG A 35 6.50 -5.00 -0.75
CA ARG A 35 6.74 -6.43 -0.90
C ARG A 35 6.23 -6.99 -2.23
N LEU A 36 5.05 -6.54 -2.70
CA LEU A 36 4.53 -6.92 -4.01
C LEU A 36 5.45 -6.48 -5.15
N LYS A 37 6.12 -5.33 -5.03
CA LYS A 37 7.06 -4.83 -6.03
C LYS A 37 8.36 -5.65 -6.14
N HIS A 38 8.69 -6.51 -5.17
CA HIS A 38 9.80 -7.45 -5.33
C HIS A 38 9.54 -8.50 -6.40
N PHE A 39 8.27 -8.80 -6.68
CA PHE A 39 7.90 -9.69 -7.79
C PHE A 39 7.97 -8.91 -9.10
N ARG A 40 9.05 -9.11 -9.85
CA ARG A 40 9.32 -8.40 -11.11
C ARG A 40 8.13 -8.44 -12.08
N SER A 41 7.49 -9.61 -12.24
CA SER A 41 6.33 -9.80 -13.13
C SER A 41 5.14 -8.91 -12.75
N ILE A 42 4.94 -8.66 -11.46
CA ILE A 42 3.88 -7.80 -10.93
C ILE A 42 4.27 -6.32 -11.08
N ALA A 43 5.49 -5.96 -10.67
CA ALA A 43 5.98 -4.58 -10.71
C ALA A 43 5.96 -3.97 -12.12
N THR A 44 6.28 -4.79 -13.12
CA THR A 44 6.36 -4.38 -14.53
C THR A 44 5.14 -4.79 -15.35
N ARG A 45 4.13 -5.42 -14.72
CA ARG A 45 2.89 -5.89 -15.34
C ARG A 45 3.13 -6.71 -16.62
N TYR A 46 3.85 -7.83 -16.50
CA TYR A 46 4.14 -8.73 -17.63
C TYR A 46 2.90 -9.42 -18.20
N GLU A 47 1.89 -9.67 -17.37
CA GLU A 47 0.65 -10.30 -17.81
C GLU A 47 -0.15 -9.40 -18.74
N LYS A 48 -0.39 -9.88 -19.97
CA LYS A 48 -1.19 -9.16 -20.98
C LYS A 48 -2.68 -9.10 -20.60
N LEU A 49 -3.20 -10.18 -20.03
CA LEU A 49 -4.61 -10.29 -19.65
C LEU A 49 -4.82 -9.85 -18.20
N ALA A 50 -5.82 -8.98 -17.99
CA ALA A 50 -6.19 -8.51 -16.66
C ALA A 50 -6.53 -9.65 -15.69
N ARG A 51 -7.17 -10.73 -16.18
CA ARG A 51 -7.50 -11.91 -15.37
C ARG A 51 -6.26 -12.59 -14.81
N ASN A 52 -5.22 -12.75 -15.62
CA ASN A 52 -3.98 -13.42 -15.21
C ASN A 52 -3.21 -12.55 -14.22
N PHE A 53 -3.12 -11.24 -14.49
CA PHE A 53 -2.50 -10.29 -13.57
C PHE A 53 -3.17 -10.32 -12.19
N LYS A 54 -4.51 -10.36 -12.17
CA LYS A 54 -5.30 -10.47 -10.94
C LYS A 54 -4.99 -11.77 -10.19
N SER A 55 -4.92 -12.91 -10.88
CA SER A 55 -4.55 -14.20 -10.28
C SER A 55 -3.13 -14.17 -9.69
N MET A 56 -2.16 -13.59 -10.40
CA MET A 56 -0.79 -13.43 -9.89
C MET A 56 -0.73 -12.54 -8.65
N LEU A 57 -1.52 -11.46 -8.61
CA LEU A 57 -1.62 -10.60 -7.44
C LEU A 57 -2.14 -11.35 -6.21
N TYR A 58 -3.19 -12.15 -6.36
CA TYR A 58 -3.70 -12.96 -5.25
C TYR A 58 -2.67 -13.97 -4.76
N LEU A 59 -2.00 -14.67 -5.68
CA LEU A 59 -0.97 -15.64 -5.33
C LEU A 59 0.20 -14.98 -4.59
N ALA A 60 0.69 -13.83 -5.07
CA ALA A 60 1.75 -13.08 -4.40
C ALA A 60 1.31 -12.57 -3.02
N TYR A 61 0.06 -12.12 -2.89
CA TYR A 61 -0.50 -11.73 -1.59
C TYR A 61 -0.52 -12.91 -0.61
N THR A 62 -0.99 -14.09 -1.04
CA THR A 62 -0.97 -15.30 -0.23
C THR A 62 0.44 -15.66 0.22
N ILE A 63 1.43 -15.60 -0.68
CA ILE A 63 2.85 -15.86 -0.33
C ILE A 63 3.37 -14.85 0.70
N ILE A 64 3.10 -13.56 0.51
CA ILE A 64 3.52 -12.48 1.42
C ILE A 64 2.90 -12.68 2.81
N HIS A 65 1.62 -13.07 2.84
CA HIS A 65 0.86 -13.31 4.06
C HIS A 65 1.37 -14.55 4.81
N CYS A 66 1.55 -15.68 4.12
CA CYS A 66 2.10 -16.91 4.71
C CYS A 66 3.53 -16.75 5.23
N LYS A 67 4.33 -15.80 4.69
CA LYS A 67 5.68 -15.51 5.19
C LYS A 67 5.72 -14.55 6.39
N LEU A 68 4.59 -13.92 6.72
CA LEU A 68 4.53 -12.93 7.81
C LEU A 68 3.97 -13.53 9.11
N ASN A 69 3.33 -14.71 9.02
CA ASN A 69 2.97 -15.57 10.15
C ASN A 69 4.01 -16.67 10.32
#